data_AF-A0A1F9L7D6-F1
#
_entry.id   AF-A0A1F9L7D6-F1
#
_cell.length_a   1.000
_cell.length_b   1.000
_cell.length_c   1.000
_cell.angle_alpha   90.00
_cell.angle_beta   90.00
_cell.angle_gamma   90.00
#
_symmetry.space_group_name_H-M   'P 1'
#
loop_
_entity.id
_entity.type
_entity.pdbx_description
1 polymer ?
#
loop_
_entity_poly.entity_id
_entity_poly.type
_entity_poly.pdbx_seq_one_letter_code
_entity_poly.pdbx_strand_id
1 'polypeptide(L)'
;MSSKPKIKKKTPPSQELKAQKNEEAMIAGILEGSPDGIGVAVIRLECGCRKMAAVDKKGEPASKVIIYRDEAESICDACKEDNGAFARVLTQFIHWQDPLPDGATRMKIEAKVLGVYTSH
;
A
#
# COMPACT_ATOMS: atom_id res chain seq x y z
N MET A 1 18.60 -27.84 -26.98
CA MET A 1 17.72 -27.15 -26.01
C MET A 1 18.60 -26.26 -25.16
N SER A 2 18.57 -24.94 -25.36
CA SER A 2 19.30 -24.00 -24.50
C SER A 2 18.41 -22.78 -24.24
N SER A 3 17.69 -22.83 -23.13
CA SER A 3 16.83 -21.75 -22.66
C SER A 3 17.71 -20.56 -22.22
N LYS A 4 17.64 -19.44 -22.96
CA LYS A 4 18.27 -18.18 -22.59
C LYS A 4 17.59 -17.60 -21.33
N PRO A 5 18.35 -17.16 -20.31
CA PRO A 5 17.77 -16.50 -19.14
C PRO A 5 17.22 -15.12 -19.51
N LYS A 6 15.97 -14.85 -19.12
CA LYS A 6 15.30 -13.55 -19.32
C LYS A 6 15.94 -12.51 -18.38
N ILE A 7 16.69 -11.56 -18.95
CA ILE A 7 17.24 -10.40 -18.23
C ILE A 7 16.07 -9.53 -17.76
N LYS A 8 15.86 -9.45 -16.44
CA LYS A 8 14.91 -8.50 -15.83
C LYS A 8 15.41 -7.07 -16.13
N LYS A 9 14.72 -6.35 -17.01
CA LYS A 9 15.03 -4.93 -17.30
C LYS A 9 14.84 -4.11 -16.02
N LYS A 10 15.91 -3.47 -15.53
CA LYS A 10 15.83 -2.49 -14.45
C LYS A 10 15.02 -1.30 -14.95
N THR A 11 13.96 -0.94 -14.23
CA THR A 11 13.11 0.21 -14.54
C THR A 11 13.95 1.50 -14.52
N PRO A 12 13.83 2.40 -15.52
CA PRO A 12 14.53 3.68 -15.52
C PRO A 12 14.07 4.55 -14.33
N PRO A 13 14.97 5.34 -13.71
CA PRO A 13 14.69 6.15 -12.51
C PRO A 13 13.45 7.05 -12.62
N SER A 14 13.11 7.50 -13.83
CA SER A 14 11.98 8.38 -14.10
C SER A 14 10.60 7.73 -13.90
N GLN A 15 10.48 6.42 -14.10
CA GLN A 15 9.20 5.71 -13.93
C GLN A 15 8.91 5.44 -12.45
N GLU A 16 9.93 5.12 -11.66
CA GLU A 16 9.78 4.90 -10.22
C GLU A 16 9.39 6.19 -9.49
N LEU A 17 10.00 7.32 -9.85
CA LEU A 17 9.63 8.65 -9.36
C LEU A 17 8.17 9.01 -9.66
N LYS A 18 7.66 8.67 -10.85
CA LYS A 18 6.25 8.88 -11.20
C LYS A 18 5.34 8.00 -10.35
N ALA A 19 5.67 6.73 -10.19
CA ALA A 19 4.92 5.78 -9.40
C ALA A 19 4.84 6.18 -7.91
N GLN A 20 5.91 6.77 -7.37
CA GLN A 20 5.93 7.34 -6.02
C GLN A 20 5.03 8.56 -5.91
N LYS A 21 5.14 9.52 -6.84
CA LYS A 21 4.26 10.71 -6.86
C LYS A 21 2.78 10.37 -6.98
N ASN A 22 2.44 9.38 -7.80
CA ASN A 22 1.07 8.90 -7.92
C ASN A 22 0.59 8.25 -6.61
N GLU A 23 1.46 7.51 -5.91
CA GLU A 23 1.18 6.96 -4.58
C GLU A 23 0.89 8.06 -3.56
N GLU A 24 1.75 9.08 -3.50
CA GLU A 24 1.61 10.23 -2.62
C GLU A 24 0.32 11.00 -2.90
N ALA A 25 -0.03 11.20 -4.18
CA ALA A 25 -1.28 11.86 -4.58
C ALA A 25 -2.51 11.05 -4.13
N MET A 26 -2.47 9.73 -4.26
CA MET A 26 -3.55 8.86 -3.77
C MET A 26 -3.66 8.88 -2.24
N ILE A 27 -2.53 8.87 -1.53
CA ILE A 27 -2.48 8.99 -0.06
C ILE A 27 -3.13 10.32 0.36
N ALA A 28 -2.75 11.42 -0.28
CA ALA A 28 -3.30 12.74 0.00
C ALA A 28 -4.83 12.78 -0.22
N GLY A 29 -5.31 12.24 -1.34
CA GLY A 29 -6.74 12.17 -1.62
C GLY A 29 -7.53 11.31 -0.62
N ILE A 30 -6.95 10.21 -0.15
CA ILE A 30 -7.55 9.37 0.90
C ILE A 30 -7.66 10.14 2.22
N LEU A 31 -6.59 10.85 2.62
CA LEU A 31 -6.58 11.64 3.85
C LEU A 31 -7.55 12.83 3.79
N GLU A 32 -7.63 13.52 2.65
CA GLU A 32 -8.59 14.60 2.42
C GLU A 32 -10.04 14.12 2.63
N GLY A 33 -10.36 12.91 2.18
CA GLY A 33 -11.67 12.30 2.38
C GLY A 33 -11.89 11.66 3.76
N SER A 34 -10.87 11.62 4.63
CA SER A 34 -10.88 10.85 5.88
C SER A 34 -10.38 11.71 7.05
N PRO A 35 -11.21 12.62 7.60
CA PRO A 35 -10.76 13.60 8.60
C PRO A 35 -10.25 12.98 9.91
N ASP A 36 -10.69 11.77 10.24
CA ASP A 36 -10.22 11.02 11.42
C ASP A 36 -8.94 10.19 11.15
N GLY A 37 -8.49 10.17 9.90
CA GLY A 37 -7.30 9.45 9.46
C GLY A 37 -6.03 10.13 9.96
N ILE A 38 -5.20 9.37 10.67
CA ILE A 38 -3.87 9.82 11.14
C ILE A 38 -2.73 9.25 10.27
N GLY A 39 -3.09 8.44 9.28
CA GLY A 39 -2.18 7.84 8.32
C GLY A 39 -2.93 6.97 7.33
N VAL A 40 -2.21 6.45 6.33
CA VAL A 40 -2.75 5.53 5.31
C VAL A 40 -1.94 4.24 5.35
N ALA A 41 -2.62 3.12 5.58
CA ALA A 41 -2.03 1.81 5.38
C ALA A 41 -1.83 1.59 3.88
N VAL A 42 -0.61 1.28 3.46
CA VAL A 42 -0.23 1.03 2.07
C VAL A 42 0.30 -0.38 1.95
N ILE A 43 -0.37 -1.19 1.13
CA ILE A 43 0.00 -2.58 0.86
C ILE A 43 0.28 -2.71 -0.64
N ARG A 44 1.54 -3.01 -1.00
CA ARG A 44 1.96 -3.25 -2.38
C ARG A 44 1.88 -4.74 -2.69
N LEU A 45 1.19 -5.09 -3.77
CA LEU A 45 0.98 -6.47 -4.20
C LEU A 45 1.93 -6.81 -5.36
N GLU A 46 2.27 -8.10 -5.50
CA GLU A 46 3.17 -8.57 -6.56
C GLU A 46 2.66 -8.33 -7.98
N CYS A 47 1.34 -8.20 -8.16
CA CYS A 47 0.71 -7.89 -9.44
C CYS A 47 0.84 -6.41 -9.84
N GLY A 48 1.46 -5.58 -9.00
CA GLY A 48 1.61 -4.13 -9.18
C GLY A 48 0.39 -3.32 -8.74
N CYS A 49 -0.67 -3.97 -8.23
CA CYS A 49 -1.77 -3.26 -7.56
C CYS A 49 -1.35 -2.83 -6.15
N ARG A 50 -2.00 -1.78 -5.65
CA ARG A 50 -1.80 -1.26 -4.30
C ARG A 50 -3.15 -1.22 -3.61
N LYS A 51 -3.16 -1.66 -2.35
CA LYS A 51 -4.32 -1.66 -1.48
C LYS A 51 -4.09 -0.66 -0.37
N MET A 52 -5.02 0.27 -0.21
CA MET A 52 -4.87 1.42 0.70
C MET A 52 -6.13 1.69 1.49
N ALA A 53 -5.96 2.15 2.73
CA ALA A 53 -7.04 2.68 3.57
C ALA A 53 -6.48 3.65 4.61
N ALA A 54 -7.21 4.72 4.92
CA ALA A 54 -6.91 5.57 6.06
C ALA A 54 -7.08 4.77 7.37
N VAL A 55 -6.26 5.08 8.36
CA VAL A 55 -6.31 4.48 9.69
C VAL A 55 -6.46 5.55 10.76
N ASP A 56 -7.28 5.29 11.77
CA ASP A 56 -7.50 6.20 12.89
C ASP A 56 -6.49 5.96 14.04
N LYS A 57 -6.59 6.78 15.09
CA LYS A 57 -5.76 6.68 16.31
C LYS A 57 -5.89 5.37 17.09
N LYS A 58 -6.90 4.55 16.80
CA LYS A 58 -7.12 3.22 17.40
C LYS A 58 -6.65 2.09 16.48
N GLY A 59 -6.15 2.43 15.28
CA GLY A 59 -5.83 1.45 14.24
C GLY A 59 -7.07 0.80 13.63
N GLU A 60 -8.21 1.50 13.63
CA GLU A 60 -9.41 1.13 12.90
C GLU A 60 -9.41 1.80 11.50
N PRO A 61 -10.13 1.23 10.51
CA PRO A 61 -10.29 1.86 9.22
C PRO A 61 -11.04 3.20 9.33
N ALA A 62 -10.41 4.29 8.89
CA ALA A 62 -11.01 5.61 8.76
C ALA A 62 -11.55 5.89 7.35
N SER A 63 -11.31 4.97 6.40
CA SER A 63 -11.82 5.03 5.04
C SER A 63 -12.26 3.65 4.53
N LYS A 64 -12.94 3.63 3.39
CA LYS A 64 -13.07 2.38 2.61
C LYS A 64 -11.70 1.95 2.11
N VAL A 65 -11.54 0.64 1.95
CA VAL A 65 -10.37 0.05 1.30
C VAL A 65 -10.45 0.33 -0.20
N ILE A 66 -9.40 0.90 -0.76
CA ILE A 66 -9.25 1.17 -2.19
C ILE A 66 -8.16 0.26 -2.72
N ILE A 67 -8.39 -0.32 -3.90
CA ILE A 67 -7.37 -1.03 -4.66
C ILE A 67 -7.21 -0.28 -5.97
N TYR A 68 -5.97 0.08 -6.33
CA TYR A 68 -5.68 0.74 -7.59
C TYR A 68 -4.40 0.21 -8.21
N ARG A 69 -4.14 0.60 -9.45
CA ARG A 69 -2.92 0.27 -10.20
C ARG A 69 -2.48 1.50 -10.97
N ASP A 70 -1.19 1.84 -10.88
CA ASP A 70 -0.65 3.00 -11.59
C ASP A 70 -0.88 2.88 -13.11
N GLU A 71 -1.22 4.01 -13.72
CA GLU A 71 -1.38 4.15 -15.18
C GLU A 71 -2.42 3.18 -15.79
N ALA A 72 -3.35 2.67 -14.98
CA ALA A 72 -4.41 1.76 -15.40
C ALA A 72 -5.79 2.28 -14.99
N GLU A 73 -6.78 2.11 -15.87
CA GLU A 73 -8.17 2.47 -15.61
C GLU A 73 -8.85 1.55 -14.58
N SER A 74 -8.30 0.35 -14.37
CA SER A 74 -8.84 -0.64 -13.44
C SER A 74 -7.77 -1.53 -12.81
N ILE A 75 -8.15 -2.20 -11.72
CA ILE A 75 -7.33 -3.22 -11.05
C ILE A 75 -7.22 -4.49 -11.92
N CYS A 76 -6.18 -5.31 -11.67
CA CYS A 76 -6.03 -6.57 -12.39
C CYS A 76 -7.09 -7.61 -11.98
N ASP A 77 -7.32 -8.61 -12.84
CA ASP A 77 -8.39 -9.60 -12.63
C ASP A 77 -8.22 -10.40 -11.33
N ALA A 78 -6.99 -10.75 -10.97
CA ALA A 78 -6.71 -11.38 -9.69
C ALA A 78 -7.18 -10.53 -8.49
N CYS A 79 -6.99 -9.21 -8.54
CA CYS A 79 -7.48 -8.31 -7.48
C CYS A 79 -8.99 -8.10 -7.53
N LYS A 80 -9.64 -8.24 -8.69
CA LYS A 80 -11.11 -8.26 -8.79
C LYS A 80 -11.69 -9.52 -8.14
N GLU A 81 -10.98 -10.63 -8.25
CA GLU A 81 -11.39 -11.93 -7.71
C GLU A 81 -11.14 -12.03 -6.19
N ASP A 82 -9.93 -11.69 -5.74
CA ASP A 82 -9.50 -11.98 -4.36
C ASP A 82 -9.37 -10.72 -3.46
N ASN A 83 -9.67 -9.53 -3.99
CA ASN A 83 -9.55 -8.25 -3.27
C ASN A 83 -8.15 -7.96 -2.70
N GLY A 84 -7.10 -8.37 -3.42
CA GLY A 84 -5.72 -8.21 -3.01
C GLY A 84 -5.39 -9.09 -1.82
N ALA A 85 -5.45 -10.41 -2.02
CA ALA A 85 -5.18 -11.41 -1.00
C ALA A 85 -3.83 -11.19 -0.30
N PHE A 86 -3.81 -11.41 1.02
CA PHE A 86 -2.63 -11.20 1.87
C PHE A 86 -1.41 -12.03 1.43
N ALA A 87 -1.63 -13.22 0.86
CA ALA A 87 -0.56 -14.08 0.35
C ALA A 87 0.28 -13.45 -0.79
N ARG A 88 -0.20 -12.36 -1.40
CA ARG A 88 0.43 -11.67 -2.54
C ARG A 88 1.11 -10.36 -2.16
N VAL A 89 1.22 -10.07 -0.86
CA VAL A 89 1.83 -8.84 -0.34
C VAL A 89 3.34 -8.88 -0.52
N LEU A 90 3.90 -7.87 -1.19
CA LEU A 90 5.35 -7.66 -1.30
C LEU A 90 5.89 -6.79 -0.17
N THR A 91 5.21 -5.67 0.09
CA THR A 91 5.61 -4.71 1.12
C THR A 91 4.37 -4.07 1.71
N GLN A 92 4.43 -3.73 2.99
CA GLN A 92 3.37 -3.00 3.66
C GLN A 92 3.95 -2.02 4.68
N PHE A 93 3.33 -0.85 4.81
CA PHE A 93 3.72 0.20 5.75
C PHE A 93 2.53 1.14 6.01
N ILE A 94 2.64 2.00 7.03
CA ILE A 94 1.70 3.10 7.24
C ILE A 94 2.41 4.40 6.86
N HIS A 95 1.84 5.14 5.92
CA HIS A 95 2.23 6.52 5.66
C HIS A 95 1.54 7.43 6.67
N TRP A 96 2.29 7.90 7.66
CA TRP A 96 1.77 8.76 8.72
C TRP A 96 1.54 10.20 8.24
N GLN A 97 0.49 10.83 8.74
CA GLN A 97 0.25 12.26 8.58
C GLN A 97 0.75 13.02 9.81
N ASP A 98 1.17 14.27 9.62
CA ASP A 98 1.44 15.17 10.72
C ASP A 98 0.14 15.66 11.41
N PRO A 99 0.11 15.76 12.74
CA PRO A 99 1.20 15.43 13.67
C PRO A 99 1.37 13.92 13.88
N LEU A 100 2.62 13.44 13.79
CA LEU A 100 2.94 12.03 13.99
C LEU A 100 2.57 11.55 15.41
N PRO A 101 1.90 10.38 15.54
CA PRO A 101 1.74 9.75 16.84
C PRO A 101 3.10 9.34 17.43
N ASP A 102 3.16 9.20 18.75
CA ASP A 102 4.36 8.71 19.44
C ASP A 102 4.73 7.29 18.97
N GLY A 103 5.99 6.91 19.17
CA GLY A 103 6.51 5.63 18.68
C GLY A 103 5.74 4.41 19.21
N ALA A 104 5.31 4.42 20.48
CA ALA A 104 4.60 3.28 21.05
C ALA A 104 3.19 3.15 20.47
N THR A 105 2.52 4.29 20.23
CA THR A 105 1.23 4.31 19.54
C THR A 105 1.35 3.82 18.10
N ARG A 106 2.35 4.28 17.34
CA ARG A 106 2.60 3.81 15.97
C ARG A 106 2.83 2.30 15.90
N MET A 107 3.68 1.76 16.78
CA MET A 107 3.94 0.31 16.82
C MET A 107 2.68 -0.51 17.11
N LYS A 108 1.80 -0.05 18.01
CA LYS A 108 0.53 -0.72 18.32
C LYS A 108 -0.42 -0.72 17.12
N ILE A 109 -0.51 0.42 16.43
CA ILE A 109 -1.36 0.56 15.25
C ILE A 109 -0.82 -0.29 14.11
N GLU A 110 0.48 -0.25 13.83
CA GLU A 110 1.13 -1.07 12.80
C GLU A 110 0.87 -2.56 13.04
N ALA A 111 1.09 -3.05 14.26
CA ALA A 111 0.84 -4.45 14.61
C ALA A 111 -0.62 -4.86 14.42
N LYS A 112 -1.57 -3.96 14.73
CA LYS A 112 -3.00 -4.22 14.57
C LYS A 112 -3.45 -4.20 13.10
N VAL A 113 -2.98 -3.22 12.34
CA VAL A 113 -3.41 -2.95 10.97
C VAL A 113 -2.73 -3.89 9.97
N LEU A 114 -1.41 -4.05 10.10
CA LEU A 114 -0.57 -4.81 9.17
C LEU A 114 -0.34 -6.27 9.63
N GLY A 115 -0.77 -6.59 10.86
CA GLY A 115 -0.47 -7.83 11.52
C GLY A 115 0.94 -7.86 12.12
N VAL A 116 1.18 -8.81 13.02
CA VAL A 116 2.52 -9.14 13.50
C VAL A 116 3.11 -10.24 12.62
N TYR A 117 4.09 -9.90 11.78
CA TYR A 117 4.92 -10.92 11.15
C TYR A 117 5.84 -11.48 12.23
N THR A 118 5.54 -12.70 12.70
CA THR A 118 6.61 -13.55 13.22
C THR A 118 7.21 -14.24 12.00
N SER A 119 8.42 -13.83 11.62
CA SER A 119 9.23 -14.64 10.71
C SER A 119 9.38 -16.01 11.37
N HIS A 120 8.64 -17.01 10.87
CA HIS A 120 8.86 -18.40 11.23
C HIS A 120 10.12 -18.93 10.56
#